data_AF-A0A6G7RS90-F1
#
_entry.id   AF-A0A6G7RS90-F1
#
_cell.length_a   1.000
_cell.length_b   1.000
_cell.length_c   1.000
_cell.angle_alpha   90.00
_cell.angle_beta   90.00
_cell.angle_gamma   90.00
#
_symmetry.space_group_name_H-M   'P 1'
#
loop_
_entity.id
_entity.type
_entity.pdbx_description
1 polymer ?
#
loop_
_entity_poly.entity_id
_entity_poly.type
_entity_poly.pdbx_seq_one_letter_code
_entity_poly.pdbx_strand_id
1 'polypeptide(L)'
;MKETKYKKWAFRLLIYLIIINLLVTYLVMNFAVGFHDPGRFEQNIGILSLVANLILIVGIVFTILSIKNKEGKNYQFYISVIGYPIFLILTLLSF
;
A
#
# COMPACT_ATOMS: atom_id res chain seq x y z
N MET A 1 21.37 -0.69 -21.02
CA MET A 1 20.20 -1.08 -20.21
C MET A 1 19.86 0.11 -19.30
N LYS A 2 18.68 0.74 -19.40
CA LYS A 2 18.28 1.76 -18.42
C LYS A 2 18.05 1.05 -17.10
N GLU A 3 18.86 1.32 -16.09
CA GLU A 3 18.66 0.71 -14.77
C GLU A 3 17.26 1.04 -14.24
N THR A 4 16.49 0.01 -13.92
CA THR A 4 15.17 0.15 -13.31
C THR A 4 15.35 0.74 -11.93
N LYS A 5 14.85 1.97 -11.71
CA LYS A 5 14.97 2.65 -10.40
C LYS A 5 13.96 2.06 -9.41
N TYR A 6 14.40 1.14 -8.56
CA TYR A 6 13.57 0.46 -7.57
C TYR A 6 12.95 1.45 -6.59
N LYS A 7 13.67 2.51 -6.18
CA LYS A 7 13.10 3.56 -5.30
C LYS A 7 11.88 4.26 -5.91
N LYS A 8 11.88 4.45 -7.23
CA LYS A 8 10.78 5.14 -7.93
C LYS A 8 9.53 4.27 -7.93
N TRP A 9 9.70 2.96 -8.11
CA TRP A 9 8.61 2.01 -8.04
C TRP A 9 8.10 1.80 -6.63
N ALA A 10 8.99 1.65 -5.64
CA ALA A 10 8.64 1.61 -4.23
C ALA A 10 7.82 2.86 -3.82
N PHE A 11 8.21 4.05 -4.28
CA PHE A 11 7.47 5.27 -3.99
C PHE A 11 6.08 5.31 -4.66
N ARG A 12 5.97 4.88 -5.92
CA ARG A 12 4.68 4.80 -6.63
C ARG A 12 3.73 3.81 -5.97
N LEU A 13 4.23 2.64 -5.60
CA LEU A 13 3.46 1.61 -4.90
C LEU A 13 2.96 2.11 -3.54
N LEU A 14 3.77 2.89 -2.83
CA LEU A 14 3.36 3.50 -1.56
C LEU A 14 2.21 4.50 -1.76
N ILE A 15 2.27 5.31 -2.83
CA ILE A 15 1.15 6.21 -3.18
C ILE A 15 -0.12 5.41 -3.47
N TYR A 16 -0.02 4.32 -4.23
CA TYR A 16 -1.17 3.45 -4.51
C TYR A 16 -1.73 2.82 -3.24
N LEU A 17 -0.86 2.41 -2.31
CA LEU A 17 -1.28 1.88 -1.01
C LEU A 17 -2.06 2.93 -0.21
N ILE A 18 -1.59 4.18 -0.17
CA ILE A 18 -2.31 5.29 0.49
C ILE A 18 -3.68 5.51 -0.16
N ILE A 19 -3.74 5.53 -1.50
CA ILE A 19 -5.00 5.74 -2.23
C ILE A 19 -6.00 4.61 -1.92
N ILE A 20 -5.56 3.35 -1.95
CA ILE A 20 -6.45 2.21 -1.65
C ILE A 20 -6.98 2.31 -0.21
N ASN A 21 -6.14 2.65 0.76
CA ASN A 21 -6.59 2.82 2.14
C ASN A 21 -7.61 3.96 2.27
N LEU A 22 -7.39 5.10 1.59
CA LEU A 22 -8.38 6.19 1.57
C LEU A 22 -9.70 5.77 0.91
N LEU A 23 -9.65 4.98 -0.17
CA LEU A 23 -10.84 4.43 -0.81
C LEU A 23 -11.59 3.48 0.12
N VAL A 24 -10.88 2.58 0.82
CA VAL A 24 -11.48 1.67 1.80
C VAL A 24 -12.14 2.47 2.92
N THR A 25 -11.46 3.46 3.50
CA THR A 25 -12.03 4.33 4.53
C THR A 25 -13.28 5.06 4.03
N TYR A 26 -13.25 5.59 2.81
CA TYR A 26 -14.42 6.23 2.20
C TYR A 26 -15.60 5.25 2.03
N LEU A 27 -15.34 4.03 1.54
CA LEU A 27 -16.38 3.01 1.37
C LEU A 27 -16.99 2.60 2.71
N VAL A 28 -16.16 2.42 3.75
CA VAL A 28 -16.62 2.08 5.11
C VAL A 28 -17.44 3.21 5.72
N MET A 29 -17.01 4.47 5.59
CA MET A 29 -17.76 5.61 6.13
C MET A 29 -19.11 5.84 5.44
N ASN A 30 -19.24 5.48 4.17
CA ASN A 30 -20.49 5.63 3.41
C ASN A 30 -21.37 4.37 3.44
N PHE A 31 -20.92 3.28 4.04
CA PHE A 31 -21.70 2.06 4.12
C PHE A 31 -22.87 2.24 5.10
N ALA A 32 -24.07 1.91 4.63
CA ALA A 32 -25.31 1.99 5.41
C ALA A 32 -26.10 0.69 5.29
N VAL A 33 -26.30 0.02 6.42
CA VAL A 33 -27.06 -1.22 6.55
C VAL A 33 -28.53 -0.92 6.24
N GLY A 34 -28.99 -1.34 5.06
CA GLY A 34 -30.34 -1.05 4.55
C GLY A 34 -30.37 -0.40 3.15
N PHE A 35 -29.26 0.22 2.73
CA PHE A 35 -29.11 0.78 1.38
C PHE A 35 -28.11 0.01 0.51
N HIS A 36 -27.25 -0.80 1.14
CA HIS A 36 -26.20 -1.55 0.48
C HIS A 36 -26.27 -3.04 0.84
N ASP A 37 -25.88 -3.90 -0.11
CA ASP A 37 -25.74 -5.35 0.07
C ASP A 37 -24.50 -5.65 0.92
N PRO A 38 -24.65 -6.19 2.14
CA PRO A 38 -23.51 -6.46 3.03
C PRO A 38 -22.53 -7.48 2.45
N GLY A 39 -23.02 -8.52 1.76
CA GLY A 39 -22.17 -9.58 1.22
C GLY A 39 -21.28 -9.07 0.08
N ARG A 40 -21.84 -8.24 -0.81
CA ARG A 40 -21.04 -7.59 -1.87
C ARG A 40 -20.06 -6.58 -1.31
N PHE A 41 -20.46 -5.84 -0.26
CA PHE A 41 -19.58 -4.88 0.39
C PHE A 41 -18.38 -5.57 1.04
N GLU A 42 -18.62 -6.62 1.84
CA GLU A 42 -17.56 -7.43 2.46
C GLU A 42 -16.61 -8.02 1.41
N GLN A 43 -17.15 -8.55 0.32
CA GLN A 43 -16.34 -9.08 -0.78
C GLN A 43 -15.45 -8.01 -1.41
N ASN A 44 -15.98 -6.82 -1.69
CA ASN A 44 -15.23 -5.73 -2.30
C ASN A 44 -14.12 -5.21 -1.37
N ILE A 45 -14.42 -5.04 -0.08
CA ILE A 45 -13.43 -4.65 0.93
C ILE A 45 -12.35 -5.74 1.06
N GLY A 46 -12.73 -7.01 1.08
CA GLY A 46 -11.79 -8.14 1.11
C GLY A 46 -10.82 -8.14 -0.08
N ILE A 47 -11.34 -7.91 -1.29
CA ILE A 47 -10.50 -7.82 -2.50
C ILE A 47 -9.56 -6.60 -2.42
N LEU A 48 -10.05 -5.43 -2.02
CA LEU A 48 -9.22 -4.23 -1.87
C LEU A 48 -8.11 -4.42 -0.83
N SER A 49 -8.42 -5.05 0.30
CA SER A 49 -7.45 -5.39 1.35
C SER A 49 -6.41 -6.37 0.85
N LEU A 50 -6.80 -7.39 0.07
CA LEU A 50 -5.86 -8.33 -0.54
C LEU A 50 -4.91 -7.61 -1.52
N VAL A 51 -5.44 -6.74 -2.38
CA VAL A 51 -4.63 -5.94 -3.32
C VAL A 51 -3.68 -5.00 -2.56
N ALA A 52 -4.14 -4.34 -1.50
CA ALA A 52 -3.31 -3.50 -0.64
C ALA A 52 -2.14 -4.29 -0.03
N ASN A 53 -2.41 -5.49 0.50
CA ASN A 53 -1.39 -6.36 1.08
C ASN A 53 -0.34 -6.81 0.04
N LEU A 54 -0.76 -7.14 -1.19
CA LEU A 54 0.18 -7.45 -2.26
C LEU A 54 1.07 -6.25 -2.62
N ILE A 55 0.49 -5.06 -2.72
CA ILE A 55 1.23 -3.82 -2.98
C ILE A 55 2.23 -3.53 -1.84
N LEU A 56 1.82 -3.76 -0.59
CA LEU A 56 2.67 -3.61 0.59
C LEU A 56 3.90 -4.51 0.50
N ILE A 57 3.70 -5.80 0.24
CA ILE A 57 4.78 -6.80 0.15
C ILE A 57 5.75 -6.43 -0.99
N VAL A 58 5.22 -6.18 -2.20
CA VAL A 58 6.05 -5.83 -3.36
C VAL A 58 6.81 -4.52 -3.12
N GLY A 59 6.15 -3.55 -2.48
CA GLY A 59 6.73 -2.27 -2.11
C GLY A 59 7.89 -2.39 -1.12
N ILE A 60 7.76 -3.25 -0.11
CA ILE A 60 8.83 -3.59 0.83
C ILE A 60 10.01 -4.23 0.07
N VAL A 61 9.75 -5.21 -0.80
CA VAL A 61 10.80 -5.86 -1.61
C VAL A 61 11.55 -4.84 -2.45
N PHE A 62 10.85 -3.92 -3.12
CA PHE A 62 11.49 -2.86 -3.92
C PHE A 62 12.28 -1.88 -3.05
N THR A 63 11.83 -1.60 -1.84
CA THR A 63 12.58 -0.78 -0.88
C THR A 63 13.88 -1.48 -0.47
N ILE A 64 13.85 -2.78 -0.17
CA ILE A 64 15.04 -3.58 0.15
C ILE A 64 16.00 -3.63 -1.05
N LEU A 65 15.51 -3.86 -2.27
CA LEU A 65 16.33 -3.86 -3.48
C LEU A 65 16.97 -2.49 -3.74
N SER A 66 16.25 -1.40 -3.48
CA SER A 66 16.80 -0.05 -3.57
C SER A 66 17.93 0.20 -2.58
N ILE A 67 17.83 -0.35 -1.35
CA ILE A 67 18.89 -0.26 -0.33
C ILE A 67 20.11 -1.08 -0.78
N LYS A 68 19.89 -2.32 -1.22
CA LYS A 68 20.95 -3.24 -1.69
C LYS A 68 21.72 -2.66 -2.88
N ASN A 69 21.03 -2.02 -3.81
CA ASN A 69 21.63 -1.41 -5.00
C ASN A 69 22.25 -0.03 -4.74
N LYS A 70 22.26 0.43 -3.48
CA LYS A 70 22.83 1.73 -3.08
C LYS A 70 22.27 2.89 -3.92
N GLU A 71 20.98 2.85 -4.25
CA GLU A 71 20.35 3.91 -5.03
C GLU A 71 20.40 5.25 -4.27
N GLY A 72 20.57 6.36 -5.00
CA GLY A 72 20.69 7.68 -4.38
C GLY A 72 19.53 8.01 -3.43
N LYS A 73 19.86 8.34 -2.19
CA LYS A 73 18.92 8.63 -1.10
C LYS A 73 18.27 10.01 -1.33
N ASN A 74 17.12 10.02 -1.98
CA ASN A 74 16.29 11.22 -2.15
C ASN A 74 14.99 11.07 -1.36
N TYR A 75 14.10 12.08 -1.43
CA TYR A 75 12.81 12.07 -0.72
C TYR A 75 12.00 10.80 -0.98
N GLN A 76 11.99 10.26 -2.21
CA GLN A 76 11.28 9.02 -2.58
C GLN A 76 11.77 7.83 -1.76
N PHE A 77 13.09 7.71 -1.59
CA PHE A 77 13.71 6.65 -0.80
C PHE A 77 13.33 6.76 0.68
N TYR A 78 13.51 7.94 1.30
CA TYR A 78 13.22 8.14 2.72
C TYR A 78 11.73 7.91 3.04
N ILE A 79 10.83 8.42 2.19
CA ILE A 79 9.39 8.22 2.37
C ILE A 79 9.01 6.74 2.24
N SER A 80 9.58 6.00 1.28
CA SER A 80 9.34 4.56 1.17
C SER A 80 9.87 3.78 2.37
N VAL A 81 11.10 4.07 2.82
CA VAL A 81 11.72 3.39 3.95
C VAL A 81 10.94 3.59 5.26
N ILE A 82 10.31 4.75 5.46
CA ILE A 82 9.50 5.03 6.65
C ILE A 82 8.05 4.57 6.47
N GLY A 83 7.46 4.82 5.30
CA GLY A 83 6.05 4.57 5.00
C GLY A 83 5.70 3.08 5.04
N TYR A 84 6.54 2.21 4.46
CA TYR A 84 6.25 0.78 4.45
C TYR A 84 6.20 0.13 5.85
N PRO A 85 7.16 0.41 6.76
CA PRO A 85 7.05 -0.01 8.16
C PRO A 85 5.78 0.48 8.87
N ILE A 86 5.38 1.74 8.64
CA ILE A 86 4.14 2.28 9.23
C ILE A 86 2.93 1.47 8.76
N PHE A 87 2.78 1.27 7.45
CA PHE A 87 1.67 0.48 6.90
C PHE A 87 1.73 -0.99 7.32
N LEU A 88 2.92 -1.57 7.47
CA LEU A 88 3.07 -2.92 7.98
C LEU A 88 2.54 -3.03 9.42
N ILE A 89 2.92 -2.10 10.30
CA ILE A 89 2.43 -2.07 11.69
C ILE A 89 0.91 -1.86 11.70
N LEU A 90 0.38 -0.92 10.92
CA LEU A 90 -1.06 -0.69 10.83
C LEU A 90 -1.83 -1.93 10.38
N THR A 91 -1.28 -2.66 9.41
CA THR A 91 -1.89 -3.90 8.91
C THR A 91 -1.89 -4.97 9.99
N LEU A 92 -0.77 -5.14 10.71
CA LEU A 92 -0.66 -6.12 11.80
C LEU A 92 -1.56 -5.79 13.00
N LEU A 93 -1.81 -4.51 13.28
CA LEU A 93 -2.73 -4.06 14.34
C LEU A 93 -4.21 -4.18 13.96
N SER A 94 -4.52 -4.37 12.67
CA SER A 94 -5.90 -4.49 12.17
C SER A 94 -6.39 -5.94 12.12
N PHE A 95 -5.52 -6.91 12.38
CA PHE A 95 -5.84 -8.33 12.59
C PHE A 95 -6.12 -8.60 14.07
#